data_AF-A0A0Q5TMB4-F1
#
_entry.id   AF-A0A0Q5TMB4-F1
#
_cell.length_a   1.000
_cell.length_b   1.000
_cell.length_c   1.000
_cell.angle_alpha   90.00
_cell.angle_beta   90.00
_cell.angle_gamma   90.00
#
_symmetry.space_group_name_H-M   'P 1'
#
loop_
_entity.id
_entity.type
_entity.pdbx_description
1 polymer ?
#
loop_
_entity_poly.entity_id
_entity_poly.type
_entity_poly.pdbx_seq_one_letter_code
_entity_poly.pdbx_strand_id
1 'polypeptide(L)'
;MHTPASPLNRADLKTLNEAISNKNIPPEEKLELLKQFFLRLEANEEQLIRFEYMLDLRSAKRDYLKHKTGCEERLQGLKIQFKQIDNRIIAAEQKLSRGIPDDLELMEKLIAEQESIVFEQEKLNAAESVLTEELSTVNIAYGKSLERIEQMLSNRTSPLDSRFEVRLAKLELVRRRVLMTSKVAFLAPLIAVPVLADFMWSLLTGHGTLTKNHGILSHYIFFVVLILFYFLLAERVKEVITDLLASFHINKSFSELEALLKLNQETVSALELQHQLSLAEALKDN
;
A
#
# COMPACT_ATOMS: atom_id res chain seq x y z
N MET A 1 -0.34 -13.87 13.15
CA MET A 1 1.01 -13.28 13.10
C MET A 1 1.75 -13.90 11.92
N HIS A 2 1.68 -13.24 10.76
CA HIS A 2 2.47 -13.63 9.59
C HIS A 2 3.90 -13.08 9.75
N THR A 3 4.91 -13.91 9.55
CA THR A 3 6.31 -13.47 9.42
C THR A 3 6.42 -12.45 8.29
N PRO A 4 7.20 -11.35 8.44
CA PRO A 4 7.32 -10.34 7.40
C PRO A 4 7.91 -10.99 6.14
N ALA A 5 7.07 -11.13 5.12
CA ALA A 5 7.49 -11.67 3.84
C ALA A 5 8.39 -10.64 3.16
N SER A 6 9.52 -11.08 2.59
CA SER A 6 10.38 -10.18 1.82
C SER A 6 9.57 -9.58 0.67
N PRO A 7 9.69 -8.25 0.42
CA PRO A 7 9.03 -7.59 -0.69
C PRO A 7 9.30 -8.31 -2.01
N LEU A 8 8.31 -8.28 -2.87
CA LEU A 8 8.35 -8.84 -4.21
C LEU A 8 9.10 -7.89 -5.16
N ASN A 9 10.01 -8.45 -5.97
CA ASN A 9 10.70 -7.72 -7.03
C ASN A 9 10.40 -8.31 -8.42
N ARG A 10 10.90 -7.65 -9.49
CA ARG A 10 10.69 -8.11 -10.86
C ARG A 10 11.39 -9.42 -11.20
N ALA A 11 12.53 -9.72 -10.57
CA ALA A 11 13.23 -10.98 -10.78
C ALA A 11 12.40 -12.15 -10.22
N ASP A 12 11.78 -11.96 -9.05
CA ASP A 12 10.87 -12.93 -8.47
C ASP A 12 9.69 -13.24 -9.41
N LEU A 13 9.08 -12.23 -10.04
CA LEU A 13 7.99 -12.46 -11.01
C LEU A 13 8.44 -13.28 -12.21
N LYS A 14 9.68 -13.13 -12.68
CA LYS A 14 10.22 -13.96 -13.77
C LYS A 14 10.35 -15.41 -13.33
N THR A 15 10.90 -15.64 -12.14
CA THR A 15 11.00 -16.99 -11.55
C THR A 15 9.61 -17.62 -11.35
N LEU A 16 8.63 -16.84 -10.91
CA LEU A 16 7.25 -17.32 -10.80
C LEU A 16 6.67 -17.67 -12.17
N ASN A 17 6.89 -16.84 -13.19
CA ASN A 17 6.41 -17.09 -14.55
C ASN A 17 6.97 -18.41 -15.11
N GLU A 18 8.25 -18.68 -14.87
CA GLU A 18 8.89 -19.96 -15.23
C GLU A 18 8.25 -21.13 -14.48
N ALA A 19 7.99 -20.98 -13.18
CA ALA A 19 7.37 -22.01 -12.35
C ALA A 19 5.91 -22.32 -12.78
N ILE A 20 5.09 -21.31 -13.02
CA ILE A 20 3.69 -21.52 -13.44
C ILE A 20 3.60 -22.10 -14.87
N SER A 21 4.58 -21.80 -15.72
CA SER A 21 4.68 -22.33 -17.09
C SER A 21 5.19 -23.76 -17.15
N ASN A 22 5.87 -24.24 -16.09
CA ASN A 22 6.38 -25.60 -16.02
C ASN A 22 5.24 -26.62 -15.91
N LYS A 23 5.11 -27.50 -16.90
CA LYS A 23 4.08 -28.56 -16.91
C LYS A 23 4.31 -29.66 -15.88
N ASN A 24 5.52 -29.78 -15.35
CA ASN A 24 5.84 -30.79 -14.34
C ASN A 24 5.38 -30.39 -12.93
N ILE A 25 5.00 -29.12 -12.73
CA ILE A 25 4.50 -28.63 -11.44
C ILE A 25 2.97 -28.76 -11.44
N PRO A 26 2.39 -29.45 -10.45
CA PRO A 26 0.94 -29.62 -10.39
C PRO A 26 0.24 -28.27 -10.15
N PRO A 27 -0.99 -28.07 -10.64
CA PRO A 27 -1.71 -26.80 -10.49
C PRO A 27 -1.93 -26.35 -9.06
N GLU A 28 -2.04 -27.32 -8.14
CA GLU A 28 -2.19 -27.06 -6.71
C GLU A 28 -0.98 -26.34 -6.13
N GLU A 29 0.23 -26.79 -6.49
CA GLU A 29 1.48 -26.14 -6.10
C GLU A 29 1.62 -24.75 -6.76
N LYS A 30 1.20 -24.61 -8.02
CA LYS A 30 1.20 -23.29 -8.71
C LYS A 30 0.30 -22.28 -8.01
N LEU A 31 -0.88 -22.70 -7.56
CA LEU A 31 -1.80 -21.84 -6.81
C LEU A 31 -1.26 -21.48 -5.43
N GLU A 32 -0.56 -22.39 -4.76
CA GLU A 32 0.10 -22.09 -3.48
C GLU A 32 1.27 -21.11 -3.66
N LEU A 33 2.08 -21.26 -4.71
CA LEU A 33 3.13 -20.30 -5.06
C LEU A 33 2.53 -18.92 -5.33
N LEU A 34 1.45 -18.83 -6.12
CA LEU A 34 0.74 -17.56 -6.35
C LEU A 34 0.30 -16.90 -5.03
N LYS A 35 -0.26 -17.69 -4.11
CA LYS A 35 -0.69 -17.21 -2.79
C LYS A 35 0.49 -16.63 -1.99
N GLN A 36 1.64 -17.30 -1.96
CA GLN A 36 2.85 -16.78 -1.32
C GLN A 36 3.32 -15.47 -1.94
N PHE A 37 3.23 -15.33 -3.25
CA PHE A 37 3.62 -14.11 -3.95
C PHE A 37 2.65 -12.95 -3.70
N PHE A 38 1.35 -13.21 -3.55
CA PHE A 38 0.39 -12.18 -3.11
C PHE A 38 0.70 -11.69 -1.68
N LEU A 39 1.11 -12.58 -0.76
CA LEU A 39 1.57 -12.18 0.57
C LEU A 39 2.86 -11.33 0.52
N ARG A 40 3.76 -11.61 -0.44
CA ARG A 40 4.94 -10.76 -0.65
C ARG A 40 4.57 -9.39 -1.23
N LEU A 41 3.58 -9.32 -2.12
CA LEU A 41 3.05 -8.06 -2.65
C LEU A 41 2.40 -7.19 -1.56
N GLU A 42 1.75 -7.81 -0.57
CA GLU A 42 1.23 -7.09 0.60
C GLU A 42 2.33 -6.30 1.32
N ALA A 43 3.52 -6.88 1.46
CA ALA A 43 4.68 -6.17 2.03
C ALA A 43 5.12 -4.97 1.16
N ASN A 44 5.03 -5.05 -0.17
CA ASN A 44 5.29 -3.89 -1.04
C ASN A 44 4.27 -2.76 -0.84
N GLU A 45 2.99 -3.11 -0.71
CA GLU A 45 1.92 -2.14 -0.46
C GLU A 45 2.08 -1.50 0.93
N GLU A 46 2.44 -2.29 1.95
CA GLU A 46 2.73 -1.76 3.28
C GLU A 46 3.93 -0.79 3.25
N GLN A 47 5.00 -1.13 2.54
CA GLN A 47 6.15 -0.25 2.36
C GLN A 47 5.78 1.06 1.66
N LEU A 48 4.93 1.00 0.62
CA LEU A 48 4.43 2.19 -0.06
C LEU A 48 3.63 3.08 0.90
N ILE A 49 2.71 2.51 1.69
CA ILE A 49 1.93 3.27 2.68
C ILE A 49 2.84 3.96 3.69
N ARG A 50 3.85 3.24 4.21
CA ARG A 50 4.84 3.80 5.14
C ARG A 50 5.65 4.93 4.50
N PHE A 51 6.02 4.77 3.23
CA PHE A 51 6.76 5.78 2.49
C PHE A 51 5.94 7.05 2.30
N GLU A 52 4.69 6.93 1.85
CA GLU A 52 3.79 8.08 1.72
C GLU A 52 3.60 8.80 3.06
N TYR A 53 3.38 8.05 4.15
CA TYR A 53 3.26 8.61 5.50
C TYR A 53 4.49 9.43 5.90
N MET A 54 5.69 8.91 5.63
CA MET A 54 6.93 9.61 5.90
C MET A 54 7.10 10.88 5.07
N LEU A 55 6.72 10.84 3.79
CA LEU A 55 6.74 12.00 2.91
C LEU A 55 5.78 13.09 3.40
N ASP A 56 4.57 12.70 3.81
CA ASP A 56 3.56 13.59 4.38
C ASP A 56 4.07 14.25 5.68
N LEU A 57 4.66 13.46 6.60
CA LEU A 57 5.30 13.97 7.81
C LEU A 57 6.44 14.95 7.52
N ARG A 58 7.31 14.62 6.56
CA ARG A 58 8.44 15.46 6.19
C ARG A 58 7.98 16.78 5.59
N SER A 59 6.95 16.76 4.75
CA SER A 59 6.36 17.97 4.19
C SER A 59 5.76 18.84 5.29
N ALA A 60 4.93 18.26 6.17
CA ALA A 60 4.32 18.99 7.28
C ALA A 60 5.38 19.60 8.21
N LYS A 61 6.44 18.85 8.54
CA LYS A 61 7.55 19.35 9.37
C LYS A 61 8.31 20.48 8.68
N ARG A 62 8.60 20.35 7.39
CA ARG A 62 9.29 21.40 6.62
C ARG A 62 8.48 22.70 6.63
N ASP A 63 7.19 22.59 6.36
CA ASP A 63 6.31 23.76 6.28
C ASP A 63 6.16 24.41 7.68
N TYR A 64 5.99 23.60 8.73
CA TYR A 64 6.02 24.07 10.12
C TYR A 64 7.31 24.82 10.46
N LEU A 65 8.47 24.22 10.19
CA LEU A 65 9.77 24.84 10.48
C LEU A 65 9.92 26.16 9.73
N LYS A 66 9.54 26.21 8.44
CA LYS A 66 9.59 27.44 7.65
C LYS A 66 8.78 28.57 8.29
N HIS A 67 7.55 28.29 8.72
CA HIS A 67 6.69 29.29 9.36
C HIS A 67 7.20 29.68 10.76
N LYS A 68 7.66 28.70 11.54
CA LYS A 68 8.22 28.92 12.87
C LYS A 68 9.47 29.79 12.83
N THR A 69 10.44 29.47 11.97
CA THR A 69 11.67 30.26 11.82
C THR A 69 11.35 31.71 11.45
N GLY A 70 10.41 31.94 10.52
CA GLY A 70 10.00 33.31 10.16
C GLY A 70 9.35 34.08 11.33
N CYS A 71 8.59 33.41 12.18
CA CYS A 71 8.05 34.02 13.40
C CYS A 71 9.16 34.32 14.42
N GLU A 72 10.08 33.38 14.63
CA GLU A 72 11.20 33.52 15.56
C GLU A 72 12.13 34.68 15.16
N GLU A 73 12.43 34.84 13.87
CA GLU A 73 13.21 35.96 13.33
C GLU A 73 12.52 37.31 13.60
N ARG A 74 11.20 37.40 13.35
CA ARG A 74 10.41 38.60 13.66
C ARG A 74 10.39 38.91 15.15
N LEU A 75 10.33 37.89 16.00
CA LEU A 75 10.29 38.03 17.46
C LEU A 75 11.65 38.50 17.99
N GLN A 76 12.75 38.00 17.42
CA GLN A 76 14.09 38.50 17.69
C GLN A 76 14.24 39.97 17.26
N GLY A 77 13.67 40.35 16.10
CA GLY A 77 13.62 41.74 15.64
C GLY A 77 12.88 42.66 16.61
N LEU A 78 11.74 42.24 17.15
CA LEU A 78 10.99 42.97 18.18
C LEU A 78 11.81 43.13 19.47
N LYS A 79 12.49 42.07 19.93
CA LYS A 79 13.37 42.13 21.12
C LYS A 79 14.48 43.18 20.99
N ILE A 80 15.05 43.34 19.79
CA ILE A 80 16.05 44.37 19.54
C ILE A 80 15.42 45.77 19.66
N GLN A 81 14.21 45.96 19.12
CA GLN A 81 13.48 47.24 19.21
C GLN A 81 13.10 47.57 20.66
N PHE A 82 12.61 46.60 21.43
CA PHE A 82 12.36 46.78 22.87
C PHE A 82 13.61 47.24 23.62
N LYS A 83 14.76 46.61 23.35
CA LYS A 83 16.03 47.03 23.96
C LYS A 83 16.43 48.47 23.58
N GLN A 84 16.10 48.93 22.37
CA GLN A 84 16.33 50.32 21.97
C GLN A 84 15.43 51.28 22.75
N ILE A 85 14.16 50.93 22.95
CA ILE A 85 13.23 51.70 23.79
C ILE A 85 13.70 51.73 25.24
N ASP A 86 14.11 50.59 25.83
CA ASP A 86 14.64 50.54 27.20
C ASP A 86 15.83 51.48 27.39
N ASN A 87 16.75 51.53 26.41
CA ASN A 87 17.87 52.47 26.44
C ASN A 87 17.41 53.94 26.37
N ARG A 88 16.37 54.24 25.58
CA ARG A 88 15.77 55.59 25.51
C ARG A 88 15.08 55.98 26.82
N ILE A 89 14.38 55.04 27.45
CA ILE A 89 13.76 55.23 28.79
C ILE A 89 14.85 55.56 29.80
N ILE A 90 15.90 54.75 29.91
CA ILE A 90 17.02 54.98 30.83
C ILE A 90 17.66 56.36 30.57
N ALA A 91 17.83 56.75 29.31
CA ALA A 91 18.38 58.07 28.96
C ALA A 91 17.45 59.23 29.36
N ALA A 92 16.13 59.08 29.20
CA ALA A 92 15.13 60.05 29.64
C ALA A 92 15.09 60.16 31.18
N GLU A 93 15.13 59.03 31.88
CA GLU A 93 15.19 58.96 33.35
C GLU A 93 16.46 59.63 33.90
N GLN A 94 17.62 59.39 33.29
CA GLN A 94 18.88 60.05 33.67
C GLN A 94 18.85 61.56 33.45
N LYS A 95 18.12 62.04 32.44
CA LYS A 95 17.93 63.48 32.22
C LYS A 95 17.06 64.08 33.33
N LEU A 96 15.99 63.40 33.71
CA LEU A 96 15.12 63.83 34.82
C LEU A 96 15.82 63.77 36.18
N SER A 97 16.65 62.76 36.44
CA SER A 97 17.37 62.62 37.70
C SER A 97 18.42 63.71 37.94
N ARG A 98 18.85 64.42 36.89
CA ARG A 98 19.78 65.57 36.97
C ARG A 98 19.08 66.89 37.31
N GLY A 99 17.76 66.88 37.49
CA GLY A 99 16.93 68.04 37.79
C GLY A 99 15.91 68.30 36.67
N ILE A 100 14.73 68.81 37.05
CA ILE A 100 13.73 69.27 36.08
C ILE A 100 14.30 70.54 35.43
N PRO A 101 14.35 70.64 34.09
CA PRO A 101 14.83 71.85 33.44
C PRO A 101 13.97 73.07 33.82
N ASP A 102 14.62 74.18 34.17
CA ASP A 102 13.93 75.46 34.39
C ASP A 102 13.44 76.09 33.07
N ASP A 103 13.97 75.63 31.95
CA ASP A 103 13.59 76.03 30.60
C ASP A 103 12.38 75.24 30.10
N LEU A 104 11.29 75.96 29.85
CA LEU A 104 10.01 75.46 29.34
C LEU A 104 10.18 74.72 28.01
N GLU A 105 11.06 75.18 27.11
CA GLU A 105 11.27 74.54 25.80
C GLU A 105 11.95 73.16 25.97
N LEU A 106 12.82 73.04 26.97
CA LEU A 106 13.52 71.80 27.29
C LEU A 106 12.60 70.80 27.99
N MET A 107 11.65 71.31 28.78
CA MET A 107 10.59 70.53 29.41
C MET A 107 9.61 69.95 28.37
N GLU A 108 9.15 70.76 27.41
CA GLU A 108 8.30 70.30 26.30
C GLU A 108 8.98 69.20 25.47
N LYS A 109 10.28 69.34 25.18
CA LYS A 109 11.05 68.31 24.46
C LYS A 109 11.14 67.00 25.24
N LEU A 110 11.27 67.05 26.57
CA LEU A 110 11.28 65.87 27.43
C LEU A 110 9.92 65.16 27.45
N ILE A 111 8.83 65.93 27.54
CA ILE A 111 7.47 65.39 27.51
C ILE A 111 7.19 64.74 26.15
N ALA A 112 7.50 65.41 25.05
CA ALA A 112 7.32 64.87 23.70
C ALA A 112 8.11 63.57 23.47
N GLU A 113 9.33 63.47 24.01
CA GLU A 113 10.13 62.24 23.95
C GLU A 113 9.50 61.11 24.78
N GLN A 114 8.95 61.40 25.97
CA GLN A 114 8.25 60.40 26.79
C GLN A 114 6.96 59.91 26.12
N GLU A 115 6.16 60.82 25.55
CA GLU A 115 4.97 60.45 24.79
C GLU A 115 5.31 59.60 23.56
N SER A 116 6.41 59.93 22.86
CA SER A 116 6.93 59.12 21.76
C SER A 116 7.36 57.73 22.20
N ILE A 117 8.07 57.62 23.34
CA ILE A 117 8.50 56.35 23.93
C ILE A 117 7.29 55.47 24.27
N VAL A 118 6.28 56.04 24.93
CA VAL A 118 5.06 55.30 25.32
C VAL A 118 4.32 54.81 24.08
N PHE A 119 4.12 55.68 23.08
CA PHE A 119 3.46 55.30 21.83
C PHE A 119 4.19 54.17 21.09
N GLU A 120 5.53 54.23 21.01
CA GLU A 120 6.32 53.17 20.40
C GLU A 120 6.25 51.87 21.21
N GLN A 121 6.26 51.93 22.53
CA GLN A 121 6.15 50.76 23.40
C GLN A 121 4.79 50.07 23.25
N GLU A 122 3.69 50.83 23.21
CA GLU A 122 2.36 50.29 22.94
C GLU A 122 2.29 49.59 21.58
N LYS A 123 2.91 50.19 20.56
CA LYS A 123 3.00 49.60 19.21
C LYS A 123 3.81 48.30 19.21
N LEU A 124 4.94 48.24 19.92
CA LEU A 124 5.74 47.02 20.04
C LEU A 124 5.00 45.92 20.82
N ASN A 125 4.31 46.27 21.90
CA ASN A 125 3.49 45.33 22.69
C ASN A 125 2.36 44.73 21.83
N ALA A 126 1.67 45.56 21.05
CA ALA A 126 0.65 45.08 20.11
C ALA A 126 1.24 44.15 19.05
N ALA A 127 2.40 44.49 18.50
CA ALA A 127 3.09 43.66 17.52
C ALA A 127 3.56 42.32 18.10
N GLU A 128 4.05 42.29 19.35
CA GLU A 128 4.43 41.08 20.06
C GLU A 128 3.23 40.17 20.33
N SER A 129 2.11 40.74 20.77
CA SER A 129 0.86 39.99 20.99
C SER A 129 0.40 39.30 19.71
N VAL A 130 0.36 40.03 18.58
CA VAL A 130 -0.04 39.48 17.28
C VAL A 130 0.91 38.36 16.84
N LEU A 131 2.22 38.55 17.01
CA LEU A 131 3.21 37.56 16.59
C LEU A 131 3.15 36.28 17.45
N THR A 132 2.86 36.43 18.74
CA THR A 132 2.69 35.30 19.66
C THR A 132 1.44 34.49 19.30
N GLU A 133 0.35 35.16 18.94
CA GLU A 133 -0.87 34.52 18.44
C GLU A 133 -0.64 33.82 17.09
N GLU A 134 0.12 34.43 16.18
CA GLU A 134 0.53 33.84 14.91
C GLU A 134 1.32 32.54 15.15
N LEU A 135 2.30 32.55 16.06
CA LEU A 135 3.08 31.37 16.42
C LEU A 135 2.20 30.28 17.05
N SER A 136 1.27 30.65 17.93
CA SER A 136 0.29 29.73 18.50
C SER A 136 -0.55 29.06 17.42
N THR A 137 -1.04 29.84 16.45
CA THR A 137 -1.82 29.36 15.31
C THR A 137 -1.01 28.37 14.46
N VAL A 138 0.26 28.66 14.19
CA VAL A 138 1.18 27.77 13.47
C VAL A 138 1.36 26.45 14.21
N ASN A 139 1.57 26.48 15.53
CA ASN A 139 1.72 25.28 16.35
C ASN A 139 0.44 24.42 16.35
N ILE A 140 -0.73 25.05 16.51
CA ILE A 140 -2.03 24.36 16.47
C ILE A 140 -2.27 23.73 15.09
N ALA A 141 -2.00 24.47 14.01
CA ALA A 141 -2.14 23.97 12.65
C ALA A 141 -1.23 22.76 12.39
N TYR A 142 0.00 22.79 12.89
CA TYR A 142 0.91 21.65 12.80
C TYR A 142 0.39 20.44 13.56
N GLY A 143 -0.10 20.61 14.80
CA GLY A 143 -0.72 19.53 15.58
C GLY A 143 -1.91 18.87 14.86
N LYS A 144 -2.80 19.69 14.28
CA LYS A 144 -3.93 19.19 13.46
C LYS A 144 -3.46 18.46 12.20
N SER A 145 -2.37 18.91 11.58
CA SER A 145 -1.78 18.25 10.41
C SER A 145 -1.26 16.86 10.79
N LEU A 146 -0.56 16.73 11.92
CA LEU A 146 -0.08 15.44 12.42
C LEU A 146 -1.22 14.46 12.69
N GLU A 147 -2.28 14.91 13.39
CA GLU A 147 -3.45 14.07 13.66
C GLU A 147 -4.11 13.58 12.36
N ARG A 148 -4.22 14.46 11.35
CA ARG A 148 -4.76 14.10 10.04
C ARG A 148 -3.88 13.06 9.34
N ILE A 149 -2.56 13.21 9.40
CA ILE A 149 -1.60 12.28 8.79
C ILE A 149 -1.68 10.90 9.48
N GLU A 150 -1.84 10.85 10.80
CA GLU A 150 -2.06 9.61 11.55
C GLU A 150 -3.39 8.93 11.19
N GLN A 151 -4.48 9.70 11.08
CA GLN A 151 -5.76 9.18 10.61
C GLN A 151 -5.65 8.63 9.17
N MET A 152 -4.92 9.32 8.29
CA MET A 152 -4.68 8.84 6.93
C MET A 152 -3.88 7.53 6.90
N LEU A 153 -2.87 7.38 7.76
CA LEU A 153 -2.15 6.11 7.91
C LEU A 153 -3.11 4.98 8.29
N SER A 154 -3.92 5.17 9.32
CA SER A 154 -4.92 4.18 9.76
C SER A 154 -5.92 3.83 8.66
N ASN A 155 -6.41 4.83 7.93
CA ASN A 155 -7.35 4.65 6.82
C ASN A 155 -6.72 3.90 5.62
N ARG A 156 -5.40 3.95 5.45
CA ARG A 156 -4.67 3.24 4.40
C ARG A 156 -4.29 1.81 4.83
N THR A 157 -3.91 1.60 6.09
CA THR A 157 -3.51 0.28 6.61
C THR A 157 -4.70 -0.62 6.92
N SER A 158 -5.76 -0.11 7.54
CA SER A 158 -6.95 -0.90 7.92
C SER A 158 -7.58 -1.71 6.76
N PRO A 159 -7.79 -1.16 5.55
CA PRO A 159 -8.32 -1.92 4.44
C PRO A 159 -7.27 -2.79 3.72
N LEU A 160 -5.99 -2.76 4.11
CA LEU A 160 -4.95 -3.53 3.44
C LEU A 160 -5.16 -5.04 3.68
N ASP A 161 -5.18 -5.44 4.95
CA ASP A 161 -5.33 -6.84 5.37
C ASP A 161 -6.59 -7.46 4.76
N SER A 162 -7.74 -6.77 4.89
CA SER A 162 -9.02 -7.26 4.34
C SER A 162 -8.99 -7.43 2.82
N ARG A 163 -8.34 -6.53 2.06
CA ARG A 163 -8.21 -6.67 0.60
C ARG A 163 -7.36 -7.89 0.23
N PHE A 164 -6.26 -8.13 0.96
CA PHE A 164 -5.42 -9.30 0.71
C PHE A 164 -6.10 -10.59 1.16
N GLU A 165 -6.76 -10.62 2.31
CA GLU A 165 -7.58 -11.77 2.75
C GLU A 165 -8.62 -12.18 1.69
N VAL A 166 -9.33 -11.21 1.10
CA VAL A 166 -10.30 -11.49 0.02
C VAL A 166 -9.62 -12.10 -1.21
N ARG A 167 -8.44 -11.61 -1.60
CA ARG A 167 -7.67 -12.17 -2.73
C ARG A 167 -7.20 -13.60 -2.44
N LEU A 168 -6.67 -13.85 -1.24
CA LEU A 168 -6.22 -15.17 -0.82
C LEU A 168 -7.40 -16.16 -0.73
N ALA A 169 -8.53 -15.72 -0.18
CA ALA A 169 -9.76 -16.51 -0.13
C ALA A 169 -10.30 -16.85 -1.53
N LYS A 170 -10.19 -15.93 -2.49
CA LYS A 170 -10.56 -16.16 -3.89
C LYS A 170 -9.68 -17.23 -4.54
N LEU A 171 -8.36 -17.21 -4.30
CA LEU A 171 -7.43 -18.25 -4.78
C LEU A 171 -7.78 -19.62 -4.17
N GLU A 172 -8.07 -19.67 -2.88
CA GLU A 172 -8.48 -20.89 -2.18
C GLU A 172 -9.82 -21.45 -2.72
N LEU A 173 -10.78 -20.57 -2.99
CA LEU A 173 -12.05 -20.95 -3.61
C LEU A 173 -11.84 -21.52 -5.02
N VAL A 174 -10.95 -20.92 -5.80
CA VAL A 174 -10.56 -21.42 -7.12
C VAL A 174 -9.94 -22.82 -7.00
N ARG A 175 -8.99 -23.02 -6.08
CA ARG A 175 -8.36 -24.33 -5.82
C ARG A 175 -9.42 -25.41 -5.56
N ARG A 176 -10.34 -25.14 -4.62
CA ARG A 176 -11.44 -26.07 -4.27
C ARG A 176 -12.36 -26.34 -5.46
N ARG A 177 -12.69 -25.30 -6.23
CA ARG A 177 -13.55 -25.42 -7.41
C ARG A 177 -12.89 -26.28 -8.49
N VAL A 178 -11.62 -26.04 -8.82
CA VAL A 178 -10.88 -26.85 -9.80
C VAL A 178 -10.82 -28.31 -9.36
N LEU A 179 -10.54 -28.58 -8.09
CA LEU A 179 -10.49 -29.95 -7.56
C LEU A 179 -11.86 -30.65 -7.63
N MET A 180 -12.96 -29.96 -7.34
CA MET A 180 -14.30 -30.54 -7.45
C MET A 180 -14.71 -30.75 -8.90
N THR A 181 -14.52 -29.74 -9.75
CA THR A 181 -14.90 -29.81 -11.17
C THR A 181 -14.08 -30.85 -11.92
N SER A 182 -12.79 -31.02 -11.60
CA SER A 182 -11.96 -32.08 -12.21
C SER A 182 -12.46 -33.48 -11.85
N LYS A 183 -12.85 -33.73 -10.59
CA LYS A 183 -13.45 -35.01 -10.17
C LYS A 183 -14.73 -35.32 -10.94
N VAL A 184 -15.60 -34.33 -11.13
CA VAL A 184 -16.85 -34.49 -11.89
C VAL A 184 -16.56 -34.67 -13.38
N ALA A 185 -15.70 -33.81 -13.96
CA ALA A 185 -15.35 -33.86 -15.37
C ALA A 185 -14.64 -35.17 -15.75
N PHE A 186 -13.90 -35.79 -14.82
CA PHE A 186 -13.30 -37.11 -15.01
C PHE A 186 -14.31 -38.24 -15.22
N LEU A 187 -15.55 -38.11 -14.71
CA LEU A 187 -16.59 -39.12 -14.95
C LEU A 187 -16.92 -39.25 -16.44
N ALA A 188 -16.84 -38.16 -17.20
CA ALA A 188 -17.15 -38.18 -18.63
C ALA A 188 -16.22 -39.12 -19.42
N PRO A 189 -14.89 -38.97 -19.41
CA PRO A 189 -14.00 -39.90 -20.12
C PRO A 189 -14.00 -41.30 -19.49
N LEU A 190 -14.18 -41.43 -18.17
CA LEU A 190 -14.28 -42.72 -17.50
C LEU A 190 -15.42 -43.58 -18.06
N ILE A 191 -16.55 -42.96 -18.43
CA ILE A 191 -17.70 -43.66 -19.02
C ILE A 191 -17.62 -43.68 -20.54
N ALA A 192 -17.30 -42.54 -21.17
CA ALA A 192 -17.32 -42.40 -22.62
C ALA A 192 -16.30 -43.28 -23.33
N VAL A 193 -15.08 -43.44 -22.79
CA VAL A 193 -14.03 -44.25 -23.43
C VAL A 193 -14.43 -45.73 -23.52
N PRO A 194 -14.87 -46.39 -22.43
CA PRO A 194 -15.40 -47.75 -22.51
C PRO A 194 -16.62 -47.91 -23.42
N VAL A 195 -17.58 -46.97 -23.39
CA VAL A 195 -18.78 -47.02 -24.26
C VAL A 195 -18.40 -46.93 -25.73
N LEU A 196 -17.52 -45.99 -26.10
CA LEU A 196 -17.07 -45.84 -27.48
C LEU A 196 -16.30 -47.06 -27.96
N ALA A 197 -15.46 -47.66 -27.11
CA ALA A 197 -14.72 -48.87 -27.47
C ALA A 197 -15.65 -50.07 -27.70
N ASP A 198 -16.65 -50.26 -26.83
CA ASP A 198 -17.65 -51.32 -26.96
C ASP A 198 -18.51 -51.13 -28.22
N PHE A 199 -18.94 -49.89 -28.50
CA PHE A 199 -19.66 -49.55 -29.73
C PHE A 199 -18.84 -49.84 -30.99
N MET A 200 -17.59 -49.39 -31.04
CA MET A 200 -16.68 -49.64 -32.18
C MET A 200 -16.45 -51.14 -32.39
N TRP A 201 -16.31 -51.91 -31.32
CA TRP A 201 -16.16 -53.36 -31.39
C TRP A 201 -17.40 -54.06 -31.95
N SER A 202 -18.59 -53.63 -31.52
CA SER A 202 -19.87 -54.16 -32.03
C SER A 202 -20.05 -53.89 -33.53
N LEU A 203 -19.58 -52.73 -34.00
CA LEU A 203 -19.62 -52.33 -35.41
C LEU A 203 -18.64 -53.17 -36.26
N LEU A 204 -17.42 -53.39 -35.74
CA LEU A 204 -16.36 -54.15 -36.43
C LEU A 204 -16.67 -55.65 -36.54
N THR A 205 -17.26 -56.24 -35.50
CA THR A 205 -17.52 -57.69 -35.45
C THR A 205 -18.87 -58.10 -36.02
N GLY A 206 -19.65 -57.15 -36.56
CA GLY A 206 -20.97 -57.41 -37.13
C GLY A 206 -22.01 -57.90 -36.12
N HIS A 207 -21.68 -57.92 -34.82
CA HIS A 207 -22.59 -58.23 -33.72
C HIS A 207 -23.44 -56.99 -33.36
N GLY A 208 -23.93 -56.29 -34.40
CA GLY A 208 -24.81 -55.15 -34.24
C GLY A 208 -26.19 -55.59 -33.78
N THR A 209 -26.53 -55.25 -32.54
CA THR A 209 -27.79 -54.65 -32.06
C THR A 209 -29.16 -55.27 -32.42
N LEU A 210 -29.23 -56.37 -33.18
CA LEU A 210 -30.46 -57.05 -33.62
C LEU A 210 -30.44 -58.57 -33.40
N THR A 211 -29.49 -59.10 -32.64
CA THR A 211 -29.56 -60.47 -32.13
C THR A 211 -29.87 -60.44 -30.63
N LYS A 212 -30.91 -61.18 -30.24
CA LYS A 212 -31.67 -61.12 -28.98
C LYS A 212 -30.90 -61.51 -27.70
N ASN A 213 -29.59 -61.33 -27.63
CA ASN A 213 -28.79 -61.68 -26.45
C ASN A 213 -28.29 -60.42 -25.73
N HIS A 214 -29.16 -59.83 -24.92
CA HIS A 214 -28.86 -58.72 -23.99
C HIS A 214 -28.15 -59.21 -22.71
N GLY A 215 -27.21 -60.15 -22.82
CA GLY A 215 -26.47 -60.67 -21.67
C GLY A 215 -25.29 -59.76 -21.32
N ILE A 216 -24.92 -59.65 -20.05
CA ILE A 216 -23.73 -58.90 -19.58
C ILE A 216 -22.44 -59.28 -20.36
N LEU A 217 -22.38 -60.54 -20.85
CA LEU A 217 -21.28 -61.05 -21.67
C LEU A 217 -21.17 -60.39 -23.07
N SER A 218 -22.22 -59.76 -23.60
CA SER A 218 -22.15 -59.02 -24.87
C SER A 218 -21.38 -57.70 -24.76
N HIS A 219 -21.20 -57.19 -23.54
CA HIS A 219 -20.48 -55.93 -23.24
C HIS A 219 -19.14 -56.19 -22.52
N TYR A 220 -18.52 -57.35 -22.72
CA TYR A 220 -17.27 -57.69 -22.01
C TYR A 220 -16.14 -56.70 -22.35
N ILE A 221 -16.12 -56.15 -23.58
CA ILE A 221 -15.14 -55.14 -24.01
C ILE A 221 -15.28 -53.86 -23.20
N PHE A 222 -16.52 -53.39 -22.94
CA PHE A 222 -16.76 -52.28 -22.02
C PHE A 222 -16.05 -52.49 -20.67
N PHE A 223 -16.24 -53.65 -20.02
CA PHE A 223 -15.64 -53.91 -18.71
C PHE A 223 -14.11 -54.00 -18.77
N VAL A 224 -13.55 -54.64 -19.80
CA VAL A 224 -12.10 -54.73 -19.99
C VAL A 224 -11.49 -53.33 -20.18
N VAL A 225 -12.08 -52.51 -21.04
CA VAL A 225 -11.60 -51.15 -21.32
C VAL A 225 -11.78 -50.26 -20.09
N LEU A 226 -12.87 -50.39 -19.34
CA LEU A 226 -13.09 -49.65 -18.09
C LEU A 226 -11.99 -49.96 -17.06
N ILE A 227 -11.67 -51.24 -16.84
CA ILE A 227 -10.62 -51.66 -15.91
C ILE A 227 -9.26 -51.12 -16.37
N LEU A 228 -8.89 -51.33 -17.64
CA LEU A 228 -7.62 -50.86 -18.19
C LEU A 228 -7.49 -49.34 -18.14
N PHE A 229 -8.54 -48.61 -18.50
CA PHE A 229 -8.57 -47.15 -18.41
C PHE A 229 -8.38 -46.69 -16.97
N TYR A 230 -9.06 -47.32 -16.01
CA TYR A 230 -8.95 -46.97 -14.60
C TYR A 230 -7.53 -47.17 -14.07
N PHE A 231 -6.88 -48.30 -14.35
CA PHE A 231 -5.54 -48.59 -13.83
C PHE A 231 -4.40 -47.90 -14.58
N LEU A 232 -4.54 -47.63 -15.89
CA LEU A 232 -3.44 -47.14 -16.71
C LEU A 232 -3.53 -45.65 -17.06
N LEU A 233 -4.74 -45.10 -17.20
CA LEU A 233 -4.95 -43.74 -17.73
C LEU A 233 -5.65 -42.79 -16.76
N ALA A 234 -6.34 -43.28 -15.73
CA ALA A 234 -7.19 -42.44 -14.89
C ALA A 234 -6.45 -41.26 -14.25
N GLU A 235 -5.26 -41.50 -13.70
CA GLU A 235 -4.46 -40.44 -13.05
C GLU A 235 -4.03 -39.38 -14.06
N ARG A 236 -3.45 -39.80 -15.19
CA ARG A 236 -3.04 -38.88 -16.26
C ARG A 236 -4.21 -38.05 -16.81
N VAL A 237 -5.38 -38.66 -17.00
CA VAL A 237 -6.56 -37.94 -17.48
C VAL A 237 -7.05 -36.94 -16.43
N LYS A 238 -7.04 -37.30 -15.14
CA LYS A 238 -7.36 -36.35 -14.04
C LYS A 238 -6.39 -35.19 -13.99
N GLU A 239 -5.10 -35.44 -14.15
CA GLU A 239 -4.07 -34.40 -14.20
C GLU A 239 -4.32 -33.43 -15.36
N VAL A 240 -4.53 -33.94 -16.57
CA VAL A 240 -4.82 -33.11 -17.76
C VAL A 240 -6.08 -32.26 -17.58
N ILE A 241 -7.15 -32.83 -17.03
CA ILE A 241 -8.39 -32.09 -16.75
C ILE A 241 -8.15 -31.00 -15.70
N THR A 242 -7.41 -31.32 -14.64
CA THR A 242 -7.07 -30.37 -13.57
C THR A 242 -6.22 -29.23 -14.11
N ASP A 243 -5.19 -29.53 -14.88
CA ASP A 243 -4.31 -28.57 -15.55
C ASP A 243 -5.12 -27.62 -16.44
N LEU A 244 -5.99 -28.17 -17.29
CA LEU A 244 -6.78 -27.39 -18.22
C LEU A 244 -7.72 -26.44 -17.48
N LEU A 245 -8.42 -26.93 -16.45
CA LEU A 245 -9.34 -26.12 -15.64
C LEU A 245 -8.61 -25.06 -14.81
N ALA A 246 -7.40 -25.35 -14.32
CA ALA A 246 -6.63 -24.42 -13.51
C ALA A 246 -5.91 -23.34 -14.33
N SER A 247 -5.46 -23.67 -15.54
CA SER A 247 -4.59 -22.82 -16.38
C SER A 247 -5.11 -21.38 -16.54
N PHE A 248 -6.39 -21.22 -16.87
CA PHE A 248 -7.02 -19.91 -17.02
C PHE A 248 -6.97 -19.09 -15.74
N HIS A 249 -7.24 -19.71 -14.60
CA HIS A 249 -7.24 -19.04 -13.31
C HIS A 249 -5.84 -18.67 -12.84
N ILE A 250 -4.87 -19.57 -13.01
CA ILE A 250 -3.46 -19.34 -12.69
C ILE A 250 -2.93 -18.15 -13.49
N ASN A 251 -3.14 -18.15 -14.81
CA ASN A 251 -2.69 -17.08 -15.68
C ASN A 251 -3.36 -15.74 -15.33
N LYS A 252 -4.67 -15.74 -15.08
CA LYS A 252 -5.40 -14.54 -14.67
C LYS A 252 -4.88 -13.97 -13.36
N SER A 253 -4.65 -14.81 -12.36
CA SER A 253 -4.12 -14.39 -11.05
C SER A 253 -2.67 -13.92 -11.15
N PHE A 254 -1.86 -14.53 -12.02
CA PHE A 254 -0.51 -14.06 -12.30
C PHE A 254 -0.50 -12.68 -12.96
N SER A 255 -1.34 -12.46 -13.98
CA SER A 255 -1.46 -11.13 -14.62
C SER A 255 -1.97 -10.06 -13.65
N GLU A 256 -2.87 -10.41 -12.73
CA GLU A 256 -3.33 -9.50 -11.67
C GLU A 256 -2.18 -9.12 -10.73
N LEU A 257 -1.39 -10.10 -10.29
CA LEU A 257 -0.20 -9.89 -9.46
C LEU A 257 0.83 -8.98 -10.16
N GLU A 258 1.10 -9.23 -11.44
CA GLU A 258 2.04 -8.44 -12.25
C GLU A 258 1.58 -6.99 -12.40
N ALA A 259 0.30 -6.79 -12.71
CA ALA A 259 -0.28 -5.45 -12.85
C ALA A 259 -0.21 -4.66 -11.53
N LEU A 260 -0.50 -5.30 -10.40
CA LEU A 260 -0.42 -4.67 -9.09
C LEU A 260 1.02 -4.30 -8.71
N LEU A 261 1.98 -5.21 -8.92
CA LEU A 261 3.39 -4.90 -8.65
C LEU A 261 3.89 -3.75 -9.52
N LYS A 262 3.49 -3.72 -10.80
CA LYS A 262 3.84 -2.65 -11.71
C LYS A 262 3.30 -1.30 -11.22
N LEU A 263 2.03 -1.24 -10.85
CA LEU A 263 1.40 -0.02 -10.31
C LEU A 263 2.10 0.47 -9.03
N ASN A 264 2.41 -0.47 -8.12
CA ASN A 264 3.13 -0.18 -6.88
C ASN A 264 4.51 0.46 -7.19
N GLN A 265 5.29 -0.15 -8.08
CA GLN A 265 6.60 0.36 -8.48
C GLN A 265 6.52 1.72 -9.19
N GLU A 266 5.55 1.91 -10.08
CA GLU A 266 5.33 3.19 -10.75
C GLU A 266 5.00 4.31 -9.75
N THR A 267 4.21 3.99 -8.73
CA THR A 267 3.85 4.93 -7.66
C THR A 267 5.06 5.26 -6.79
N VAL A 268 5.84 4.25 -6.38
CA VAL A 268 7.11 4.47 -5.65
C VAL A 268 8.03 5.37 -6.46
N SER A 269 8.31 5.05 -7.72
CA SER A 269 9.22 5.85 -8.56
C SER A 269 8.71 7.28 -8.79
N ALA A 270 7.40 7.48 -8.92
CA ALA A 270 6.82 8.81 -9.05
C ALA A 270 7.05 9.65 -7.77
N LEU A 271 6.84 9.05 -6.59
CA LEU A 271 7.08 9.70 -5.30
C LEU A 271 8.56 9.99 -5.08
N GLU A 272 9.45 9.04 -5.41
CA GLU A 272 10.90 9.25 -5.31
C GLU A 272 11.37 10.41 -6.18
N LEU A 273 10.86 10.52 -7.41
CA LEU A 273 11.20 11.61 -8.32
C LEU A 273 10.63 12.96 -7.85
N GLN A 274 9.41 12.97 -7.35
CA GLN A 274 8.76 14.18 -6.85
C GLN A 274 9.44 14.73 -5.59
N HIS A 275 9.87 13.85 -4.68
CA HIS A 275 10.41 14.24 -3.37
C HIS A 275 11.93 14.16 -3.26
N GLN A 276 12.63 13.67 -4.31
CA GLN A 276 14.08 13.47 -4.35
C GLN A 276 14.60 12.66 -3.14
N LEU A 277 13.82 11.67 -2.72
CA LEU A 277 14.11 10.80 -1.59
C LEU A 277 13.77 9.37 -1.98
N SER A 278 14.73 8.45 -1.85
CA SER A 278 14.45 7.06 -2.17
C SER A 278 13.63 6.38 -1.07
N LEU A 279 12.84 5.36 -1.45
CA LEU A 279 12.10 4.50 -0.53
C LEU A 279 13.04 3.89 0.53
N ALA A 280 14.21 3.44 0.09
CA ALA A 280 15.20 2.79 0.95
C ALA A 280 15.82 3.77 1.96
N GLU A 281 15.99 5.04 1.61
CA GLU A 281 16.44 6.07 2.53
C GLU A 281 15.34 6.44 3.52
N ALA A 282 14.12 6.63 3.04
CA ALA A 282 12.98 6.95 3.91
C ALA A 282 12.80 5.86 4.97
N LEU A 283 12.73 4.59 4.58
CA LEU A 283 12.47 3.50 5.53
C LEU A 283 13.63 3.19 6.51
N LYS A 284 14.81 3.80 6.35
CA LYS A 284 15.94 3.67 7.30
C LYS A 284 15.84 4.63 8.49
N ASP A 285 15.10 5.74 8.33
CA ASP A 285 14.95 6.77 9.36
C ASP A 285 13.87 6.43 10.42
N ASN A 286 13.35 5.19 10.39
CA ASN A 286 12.37 4.64 11.35
C ASN A 286 12.95 3.47 12.15
#